data_AF-A0A431KZS4-F1
#
_entry.id   AF-A0A431KZS4-F1
#
_cell.length_a   1.000
_cell.length_b   1.000
_cell.length_c   1.000
_cell.angle_alpha   90.00
_cell.angle_beta   90.00
_cell.angle_gamma   90.00
#
_symmetry.space_group_name_H-M   'P 1'
#
loop_
_entity.id
_entity.type
_entity.pdbx_description
1 polymer ?
#
loop_
_entity_poly.entity_id
_entity_poly.type
_entity_poly.pdbx_seq_one_letter_code
_entity_poly.pdbx_strand_id
1 'polypeptide(L)'
;MTRLLKRWLRAASLLILAAALGACATGPKLVVHSFNCAQWKDGWAEKADLLAYSYANKVPMLTETQPWPGHSSIGCGGITANMPVADFLYVKWRLKDSGEVLEDRVDLRSRLPTDMTNQTVTFVIDGRQLYVFLVTPTEINQRLLSRSKKTWHSKYNVTYEIYPHNELKQ
;
A
#
# COMPACT_ATOMS: atom_id res chain seq x y z
N MET A 1 36.56 35.93 -34.00
CA MET A 1 35.39 35.18 -33.49
C MET A 1 34.19 36.11 -33.38
N THR A 2 33.25 36.01 -34.31
CA THR A 2 32.19 36.99 -34.57
C THR A 2 31.19 37.09 -33.42
N ARG A 3 30.70 38.30 -33.11
CA ARG A 3 29.73 38.60 -32.02
C ARG A 3 28.47 37.71 -32.07
N LEU A 4 28.12 37.22 -33.25
CA LEU A 4 27.04 36.28 -33.49
C LEU A 4 27.28 34.94 -32.77
N LEU A 5 28.45 34.33 -32.93
CA LEU A 5 28.76 33.03 -32.30
C LEU A 5 28.65 33.07 -30.77
N LYS A 6 29.04 34.19 -30.15
CA LYS A 6 28.90 34.41 -28.70
C LYS A 6 27.44 34.57 -28.24
N ARG A 7 26.56 35.11 -29.10
CA ARG A 7 25.11 35.20 -28.82
C ARG A 7 24.42 33.84 -28.90
N TRP A 8 24.77 33.04 -29.90
CA TRP A 8 24.24 31.68 -30.07
C TRP A 8 24.69 30.75 -28.93
N LEU A 9 25.95 30.84 -28.50
CA LEU A 9 26.45 30.10 -27.34
C LEU A 9 25.72 30.46 -26.04
N ARG A 10 25.49 31.76 -25.78
CA ARG A 10 24.73 32.21 -24.60
C ARG A 10 23.27 31.75 -24.62
N ALA A 11 22.63 31.78 -25.78
CA ALA A 11 21.26 31.28 -25.94
C ALA A 11 21.17 29.76 -25.70
N ALA A 12 22.13 28.99 -26.23
CA ALA A 12 22.22 27.55 -25.99
C ALA A 12 22.46 27.22 -24.50
N SER A 13 23.34 27.96 -23.82
CA SER A 13 23.57 27.78 -22.38
C SER A 13 22.34 28.08 -21.53
N LEU A 14 21.55 29.11 -21.89
CA LEU A 14 20.30 29.43 -21.20
C LEU A 14 19.22 28.36 -21.42
N LEU A 15 19.16 27.77 -22.61
CA LEU A 15 18.23 26.67 -22.93
C LEU A 15 18.57 25.38 -22.19
N ILE A 16 19.86 25.04 -22.08
CA ILE A 16 20.34 23.88 -21.33
C ILE A 16 20.06 24.07 -19.82
N LEU A 17 20.26 25.28 -19.30
CA LEU A 17 19.95 25.59 -17.90
C LEU A 17 18.44 25.52 -17.62
N ALA A 18 17.59 25.98 -18.54
CA ALA A 18 16.14 25.86 -18.44
C ALA A 18 15.66 24.40 -18.50
N ALA A 19 16.28 23.56 -19.35
CA ALA A 19 15.97 22.13 -19.43
C ALA A 19 16.40 21.36 -18.16
N ALA A 20 17.50 21.76 -17.52
CA ALA A 20 17.98 21.16 -16.27
C ALA A 20 17.09 21.49 -15.06
N LEU A 21 16.31 22.58 -15.10
CA LEU A 21 15.42 23.00 -14.01
C LEU A 21 14.06 22.27 -14.00
N GLY A 22 13.69 21.56 -15.08
CA GLY A 22 12.39 20.90 -15.21
C GLY A 22 12.27 19.50 -14.58
N ALA A 23 13.37 18.92 -14.08
CA ALA A 23 13.39 17.51 -13.69
C ALA A 23 13.09 17.23 -12.19
N CYS A 24 12.96 18.25 -11.35
CA CYS A 24 12.94 18.05 -9.88
C CYS A 24 11.55 18.08 -9.21
N ALA A 25 10.44 18.27 -9.94
CA ALA A 25 9.12 18.47 -9.32
C ALA A 25 8.09 17.34 -9.54
N THR A 26 8.42 16.27 -10.27
CA THR A 26 7.49 15.15 -10.52
C THR A 26 7.56 14.10 -9.40
N GLY A 27 7.10 14.47 -8.20
CA GLY A 27 6.84 13.51 -7.13
C GLY A 27 5.58 12.66 -7.43
N PRO A 28 5.42 11.48 -6.81
CA PRO A 28 4.18 10.72 -6.92
C PRO A 28 3.00 11.53 -6.37
N LYS A 29 1.84 11.44 -7.03
CA LYS A 29 0.61 12.07 -6.53
C LYS A 29 0.29 11.52 -5.14
N LEU A 30 0.21 12.43 -4.16
CA LEU A 30 -0.22 12.10 -2.81
C LEU A 30 -1.75 12.19 -2.74
N VAL A 31 -2.37 11.20 -2.09
CA VAL A 31 -3.81 11.16 -1.86
C VAL A 31 -4.05 10.80 -0.39
N VAL A 32 -5.03 11.44 0.24
CA VAL A 32 -5.46 11.08 1.59
C VAL A 32 -6.16 9.73 1.56
N HIS A 33 -5.51 8.73 2.12
CA HIS A 33 -6.05 7.38 2.23
C HIS A 33 -5.40 6.66 3.42
N SER A 34 -5.83 5.43 3.68
CA SER A 34 -5.38 4.66 4.83
C SER A 34 -4.78 3.32 4.43
N PHE A 35 -3.89 2.83 5.28
CA PHE A 35 -3.37 1.47 5.25
C PHE A 35 -3.56 0.84 6.64
N ASN A 36 -3.93 -0.44 6.68
CA ASN A 36 -4.12 -1.19 7.91
C ASN A 36 -3.85 -2.70 7.67
N CYS A 37 -3.91 -3.50 8.71
CA CYS A 37 -3.89 -4.97 8.65
C CYS A 37 -4.71 -5.62 9.79
N ALA A 38 -5.27 -4.80 10.69
CA ALA A 38 -6.21 -5.13 11.77
C ALA A 38 -5.91 -6.44 12.53
N GLN A 39 -4.62 -6.75 12.75
CA GLN A 39 -4.15 -8.11 13.01
C GLN A 39 -4.86 -8.87 14.15
N TRP A 40 -5.20 -8.16 15.22
CA TRP A 40 -5.89 -8.72 16.39
C TRP A 40 -7.40 -8.83 16.17
N LYS A 41 -8.00 -7.87 15.45
CA LYS A 41 -9.44 -7.87 15.16
C LYS A 41 -9.80 -8.91 14.10
N ASP A 42 -8.88 -9.17 13.18
CA ASP A 42 -8.99 -10.17 12.13
C ASP A 42 -8.53 -11.56 12.62
N GLY A 43 -8.04 -11.66 13.86
CA GLY A 43 -7.72 -12.92 14.56
C GLY A 43 -6.46 -13.65 14.05
N TRP A 44 -5.81 -13.17 13.00
CA TRP A 44 -4.68 -13.86 12.40
C TRP A 44 -3.38 -13.73 13.20
N ALA A 45 -3.28 -12.73 14.09
CA ALA A 45 -2.11 -12.57 14.97
C ALA A 45 -1.89 -13.76 15.93
N GLU A 46 -2.91 -14.58 16.18
CA GLU A 46 -2.79 -15.81 16.97
C GLU A 46 -2.14 -16.96 16.18
N LYS A 47 -2.20 -16.90 14.85
CA LYS A 47 -1.82 -18.00 13.95
C LYS A 47 -0.54 -17.72 13.17
N ALA A 48 -0.22 -16.44 12.95
CA ALA A 48 0.96 -16.03 12.20
C ALA A 48 1.72 -14.90 12.90
N ASP A 49 3.04 -14.94 12.77
CA ASP A 49 3.91 -13.80 13.05
C ASP A 49 4.11 -12.99 11.77
N LEU A 50 3.82 -11.70 11.81
CA LEU A 50 4.17 -10.79 10.72
C LEU A 50 5.66 -10.48 10.83
N LEU A 51 6.44 -10.75 9.79
CA LEU A 51 7.90 -10.58 9.80
C LEU A 51 8.34 -9.31 9.08
N ALA A 52 7.67 -8.98 7.98
CA ALA A 52 7.90 -7.75 7.23
C ALA A 52 6.66 -7.35 6.44
N TYR A 53 6.48 -6.05 6.20
CA TYR A 53 5.57 -5.56 5.17
C TYR A 53 6.08 -4.26 4.56
N SER A 54 5.70 -4.02 3.30
CA SER A 54 5.89 -2.72 2.66
C SER A 54 4.67 -2.31 1.86
N TYR A 55 4.11 -1.15 2.20
CA TYR A 55 3.09 -0.46 1.44
C TYR A 55 3.60 0.95 1.14
N ALA A 56 3.62 1.33 -0.13
CA ALA A 56 4.13 2.64 -0.55
C ALA A 56 5.56 2.89 -0.03
N ASN A 57 6.53 2.22 -0.67
CA ASN A 57 7.96 2.02 -0.37
C ASN A 57 8.78 3.27 0.09
N LYS A 58 8.17 4.45 0.15
CA LYS A 58 8.74 5.73 0.58
C LYS A 58 8.15 6.25 1.90
N VAL A 59 7.27 5.51 2.56
CA VAL A 59 6.75 5.83 3.90
C VAL A 59 7.40 4.91 4.93
N PRO A 60 8.31 5.40 5.79
CA PRO A 60 9.05 4.57 6.75
C PRO A 60 8.14 3.74 7.67
N MET A 61 7.00 4.31 8.12
CA MET A 61 6.00 3.61 8.94
C MET A 61 5.29 2.47 8.21
N LEU A 62 5.43 2.40 6.88
CA LEU A 62 4.88 1.36 6.03
C LEU A 62 5.98 0.52 5.40
N THR A 63 7.15 0.47 6.05
CA THR A 63 8.29 -0.37 5.67
C THR A 63 8.93 -0.89 6.94
N GLU A 64 8.42 -2.00 7.44
CA GLU A 64 8.95 -2.73 8.59
C GLU A 64 9.58 -4.02 8.05
N THR A 65 10.86 -4.25 8.34
CA THR A 65 11.63 -5.33 7.67
C THR A 65 12.12 -6.42 8.61
N GLN A 66 12.07 -6.21 9.93
CA GLN A 66 12.45 -7.20 10.94
C GLN A 66 11.72 -6.96 12.27
N PRO A 67 11.32 -8.03 12.99
CA PRO A 67 10.78 -7.93 14.35
C PRO A 67 11.71 -7.18 15.29
N TRP A 68 11.14 -6.45 16.25
CA TRP A 68 11.93 -5.79 17.29
C TRP A 68 12.65 -6.84 18.16
N PRO A 69 13.81 -6.52 18.76
CA PRO A 69 14.51 -7.44 19.65
C PRO A 69 13.60 -7.97 20.75
N GLY A 70 13.50 -9.30 20.87
CA GLY A 70 12.61 -9.98 21.83
C GLY A 70 11.16 -10.18 21.36
N HIS A 71 10.80 -9.73 20.16
CA HIS A 71 9.48 -9.93 19.56
C HIS A 71 9.55 -10.93 18.40
N SER A 72 8.56 -11.81 18.29
CA SER A 72 8.44 -12.78 17.19
C SER A 72 7.83 -12.15 15.92
N SER A 73 7.16 -11.00 16.06
CA SER A 73 6.38 -10.30 15.04
C SER A 73 6.63 -8.79 15.13
N ILE A 74 6.64 -8.09 13.99
CA ILE A 74 6.72 -6.61 13.92
C ILE A 74 5.44 -5.92 14.38
N GLY A 75 4.33 -6.66 14.46
CA GLY A 75 3.01 -6.05 14.54
C GLY A 75 2.70 -5.20 13.31
N CYS A 76 1.49 -4.66 13.24
CA CYS A 76 1.18 -3.69 12.20
C CYS A 76 0.11 -2.71 12.66
N GLY A 77 0.43 -1.43 12.49
CA GLY A 77 -0.40 -0.29 12.85
C GLY A 77 -1.13 0.26 11.63
N GLY A 78 -2.28 0.90 11.88
CA GLY A 78 -2.99 1.64 10.84
C GLY A 78 -2.44 3.06 10.72
N ILE A 79 -2.35 3.57 9.49
CA ILE A 79 -2.05 4.98 9.23
C ILE A 79 -3.06 5.56 8.26
N THR A 80 -3.42 6.82 8.48
CA THR A 80 -4.14 7.67 7.52
C THR A 80 -3.28 8.89 7.27
N ALA A 81 -2.89 9.11 6.01
CA ALA A 81 -2.00 10.20 5.66
C ALA A 81 -2.22 10.64 4.22
N ASN A 82 -1.72 11.83 3.89
CA ASN A 82 -1.52 12.22 2.50
C ASN A 82 -0.27 11.51 1.96
N MET A 83 -0.46 10.33 1.37
CA MET A 83 0.63 9.42 1.01
C MET A 83 0.48 8.91 -0.43
N PRO A 84 1.56 8.45 -1.07
CA PRO A 84 1.46 7.90 -2.41
C PRO A 84 0.68 6.58 -2.38
N VAL A 85 -0.11 6.33 -3.42
CA VAL A 85 -0.74 5.02 -3.63
C VAL A 85 0.33 4.03 -4.05
N ALA A 86 0.40 2.88 -3.38
CA ALA A 86 1.42 1.88 -3.65
C ALA A 86 1.15 1.11 -4.94
N ASP A 87 2.18 0.89 -5.75
CA ASP A 87 2.10 -0.04 -6.89
C ASP A 87 2.11 -1.50 -6.44
N PHE A 88 2.70 -1.78 -5.27
CA PHE A 88 2.82 -3.12 -4.71
C PHE A 88 2.56 -3.12 -3.21
N LEU A 89 2.04 -4.24 -2.72
CA LEU A 89 2.06 -4.61 -1.31
C LEU A 89 2.97 -5.83 -1.15
N TYR A 90 4.00 -5.70 -0.33
CA TYR A 90 4.83 -6.83 0.09
C TYR A 90 4.47 -7.23 1.52
N VAL A 91 4.32 -8.52 1.78
CA VAL A 91 4.07 -9.08 3.11
C VAL A 91 4.87 -10.36 3.28
N LYS A 92 5.54 -10.51 4.42
CA LYS A 92 6.25 -11.73 4.83
C LYS A 92 5.79 -12.13 6.21
N TRP A 93 5.44 -13.40 6.37
CA TRP A 93 4.92 -13.93 7.62
C TRP A 93 5.44 -15.33 7.90
N ARG A 94 5.35 -15.74 9.17
CA ARG A 94 5.65 -17.09 9.61
C ARG A 94 4.41 -17.70 10.24
N LEU A 95 4.08 -18.92 9.86
CA LEU A 95 3.03 -19.70 10.53
C LEU A 95 3.55 -20.19 11.88
N LYS A 96 2.78 -19.96 12.94
CA LYS A 96 3.21 -20.29 14.32
C LYS A 96 3.21 -21.79 14.60
N ASP A 97 2.35 -22.54 13.93
CA ASP A 97 2.20 -23.99 14.12
C ASP A 97 3.37 -24.80 13.55
N SER A 98 3.88 -24.38 12.39
CA SER A 98 4.85 -25.11 11.58
C SER A 98 6.21 -24.41 11.51
N GLY A 99 6.25 -23.11 11.80
CA GLY A 99 7.42 -22.28 11.56
C GLY A 99 7.66 -21.96 10.08
N GLU A 100 6.77 -22.37 9.17
CA GLU A 100 6.90 -22.10 7.73
C GLU A 100 6.89 -20.59 7.48
N VAL A 101 7.90 -20.09 6.76
CA VAL A 101 8.02 -18.69 6.37
C VAL A 101 7.54 -18.52 4.94
N LEU A 102 6.61 -17.58 4.74
CA LEU A 102 5.96 -17.29 3.48
C LEU A 102 6.13 -15.80 3.17
N GLU A 103 6.11 -15.47 1.87
CA GLU A 103 6.12 -14.10 1.41
C GLU A 103 5.27 -13.95 0.16
N ASP A 104 4.66 -12.78 0.02
CA ASP A 104 3.86 -12.42 -1.15
C ASP A 104 4.11 -10.97 -1.55
N ARG A 105 4.05 -10.72 -2.86
CA ARG A 105 4.20 -9.39 -3.46
C ARG A 105 3.06 -9.15 -4.44
N VAL A 106 2.04 -8.48 -3.96
CA VAL A 106 0.80 -8.21 -4.70
C VAL A 106 0.97 -6.98 -5.59
N ASP A 107 0.73 -7.11 -6.89
CA ASP A 107 0.65 -5.97 -7.83
C ASP A 107 -0.70 -5.26 -7.69
N LEU A 108 -0.68 -4.03 -7.17
CA LEU A 108 -1.86 -3.23 -6.86
C LEU A 108 -2.30 -2.32 -8.02
N ARG A 109 -1.45 -2.10 -9.04
CA ARG A 109 -1.68 -1.12 -10.12
C ARG A 109 -2.98 -1.37 -10.88
N SER A 110 -3.35 -2.63 -11.01
CA SER A 110 -4.58 -3.06 -11.67
C SER A 110 -5.67 -3.53 -10.70
N ARG A 111 -5.46 -3.36 -9.39
CA ARG A 111 -6.37 -3.84 -8.34
C ARG A 111 -7.01 -2.72 -7.55
N LEU A 112 -6.42 -1.54 -7.54
CA LEU A 112 -6.96 -0.35 -6.89
C LEU A 112 -7.78 0.50 -7.87
N PRO A 113 -8.81 1.22 -7.39
CA PRO A 113 -9.51 2.22 -8.18
C PRO A 113 -8.61 3.40 -8.51
N THR A 114 -8.97 4.14 -9.56
CA THR A 114 -8.29 5.38 -9.94
C THR A 114 -8.34 6.44 -8.83
N ASP A 115 -9.44 6.49 -8.07
CA ASP A 115 -9.59 7.38 -6.92
C ASP A 115 -9.47 6.60 -5.60
N MET A 116 -8.38 6.87 -4.88
CA MET A 116 -8.08 6.28 -3.57
C MET A 116 -8.49 7.18 -2.40
N THR A 117 -9.13 8.32 -2.66
CA THR A 117 -9.47 9.29 -1.62
C THR A 117 -10.36 8.65 -0.55
N ASN A 118 -9.92 8.72 0.71
CA ASN A 118 -10.58 8.14 1.89
C ASN A 118 -10.81 6.62 1.85
N GLN A 119 -10.14 5.91 0.94
CA GLN A 119 -10.14 4.45 0.89
C GLN A 119 -9.13 3.88 1.88
N THR A 120 -9.35 2.65 2.34
CA THR A 120 -8.35 1.92 3.15
C THR A 120 -7.93 0.63 2.44
N VAL A 121 -6.62 0.41 2.31
CA VAL A 121 -6.07 -0.90 1.96
C VAL A 121 -5.80 -1.67 3.25
N THR A 122 -6.29 -2.90 3.34
CA THR A 122 -5.97 -3.80 4.46
C THR A 122 -5.67 -5.20 3.98
N PHE A 123 -4.94 -5.98 4.77
CA PHE A 123 -4.68 -7.38 4.47
C PHE A 123 -4.99 -8.31 5.65
N VAL A 124 -5.29 -9.57 5.33
CA VAL A 124 -5.52 -10.67 6.27
C VAL A 124 -4.62 -11.83 5.87
N ILE A 125 -3.94 -12.42 6.86
CA ILE A 125 -3.18 -13.66 6.68
C ILE A 125 -4.08 -14.82 7.12
N ASP A 126 -4.32 -15.79 6.24
CA ASP A 126 -5.08 -17.00 6.57
C ASP A 126 -4.31 -18.23 6.09
N GLY A 127 -3.50 -18.78 7.00
CA GLY A 127 -2.55 -19.84 6.69
C GLY A 127 -1.58 -19.42 5.58
N ARG A 128 -1.53 -20.20 4.51
CA ARG A 128 -0.62 -19.97 3.37
C ARG A 128 -1.08 -18.86 2.43
N GLN A 129 -2.30 -18.34 2.59
CA GLN A 129 -2.88 -17.37 1.67
C GLN A 129 -2.93 -15.97 2.29
N LEU A 130 -2.40 -14.99 1.56
CA LEU A 130 -2.63 -13.58 1.83
C LEU A 130 -3.94 -13.15 1.15
N TYR A 131 -4.77 -12.39 1.86
CA TYR A 131 -5.94 -11.72 1.31
C TYR A 131 -5.75 -10.21 1.43
N VAL A 132 -6.08 -9.47 0.38
CA VAL A 132 -6.00 -8.00 0.39
C VAL A 132 -7.38 -7.45 0.07
N PHE A 133 -7.78 -6.43 0.82
CA PHE A 133 -9.08 -5.81 0.73
C PHE A 133 -8.96 -4.30 0.50
N LEU A 134 -9.89 -3.77 -0.28
CA LEU A 134 -10.18 -2.36 -0.36
C LEU A 134 -11.45 -2.07 0.47
N VAL A 135 -11.32 -1.23 1.48
CA VAL A 135 -12.43 -0.78 2.33
C VAL A 135 -12.80 0.64 1.91
N THR A 136 -14.06 0.84 1.56
CA THR A 136 -14.60 2.14 1.16
C THR A 136 -15.09 2.95 2.36
N PRO A 137 -15.19 4.28 2.26
CA PRO A 137 -15.79 5.10 3.32
C PRO A 137 -17.30 4.86 3.48
N THR A 138 -17.93 4.14 2.55
CA THR A 138 -19.37 3.83 2.59
C THR A 138 -19.67 2.80 3.68
N GLU A 139 -20.56 3.14 4.60
CA GLU A 139 -21.04 2.20 5.62
C GLU A 139 -21.93 1.11 4.99
N ILE A 140 -21.88 -0.11 5.55
CA ILE A 140 -22.81 -1.17 5.15
C ILE A 140 -24.17 -0.98 5.79
N ASN A 141 -25.23 -1.22 5.02
CA ASN A 141 -26.58 -1.35 5.55
C ASN A 141 -26.86 -2.78 6.04
N GLN A 142 -27.96 -2.95 6.78
CA GLN A 142 -28.34 -4.24 7.38
C GLN A 142 -28.46 -5.40 6.39
N ARG A 143 -28.83 -5.13 5.13
CA ARG A 143 -28.97 -6.17 4.10
C ARG A 143 -27.61 -6.76 3.68
N LEU A 144 -26.56 -5.93 3.70
CA LEU A 144 -25.20 -6.31 3.34
C LEU A 144 -24.42 -6.95 4.50
N LEU A 145 -24.90 -6.86 5.75
CA LEU A 145 -24.27 -7.50 6.92
C LEU A 145 -24.10 -9.03 6.75
N SER A 146 -24.94 -9.66 5.93
CA SER A 146 -24.84 -11.08 5.59
C SER A 146 -23.61 -11.45 4.75
N ARG A 147 -22.90 -10.46 4.18
CA ARG A 147 -21.76 -10.63 3.26
C ARG A 147 -20.42 -10.24 3.91
N SER A 148 -20.24 -10.51 5.20
CA SER A 148 -18.98 -10.22 5.89
C SER A 148 -17.80 -10.93 5.21
N LYS A 149 -16.73 -10.18 4.98
CA LYS A 149 -15.45 -10.67 4.45
C LYS A 149 -14.54 -11.07 5.61
N LYS A 150 -13.36 -11.63 5.29
CA LYS A 150 -12.38 -12.06 6.30
C LYS A 150 -11.86 -10.93 7.19
N THR A 151 -11.88 -9.68 6.70
CA THR A 151 -11.48 -8.52 7.50
C THR A 151 -12.63 -7.95 8.33
N TRP A 152 -12.35 -7.60 9.58
CA TRP A 152 -13.24 -6.95 10.55
C TRP A 152 -13.85 -5.65 10.00
N HIS A 153 -13.13 -4.93 9.13
CA HIS A 153 -13.64 -3.71 8.49
C HIS A 153 -14.94 -3.95 7.69
N SER A 154 -15.12 -5.15 7.14
CA SER A 154 -16.33 -5.52 6.40
C SER A 154 -17.59 -5.64 7.26
N LYS A 155 -17.47 -5.51 8.60
CA LYS A 155 -18.62 -5.40 9.51
C LYS A 155 -19.23 -4.00 9.55
N TYR A 156 -18.53 -3.00 9.01
CA TYR A 156 -18.95 -1.60 9.09
C TYR A 156 -18.95 -0.93 7.72
N ASN A 157 -18.07 -1.33 6.82
CA ASN A 157 -17.85 -0.65 5.54
C ASN A 157 -17.94 -1.58 4.35
N VAL A 158 -18.43 -1.05 3.23
CA VAL A 158 -18.43 -1.78 1.95
C VAL A 158 -16.97 -2.09 1.61
N THR A 159 -16.69 -3.37 1.44
CA THR A 159 -15.33 -3.92 1.35
C THR A 159 -15.27 -4.90 0.19
N TYR A 160 -14.23 -4.77 -0.64
CA TYR A 160 -13.97 -5.63 -1.79
C TYR A 160 -12.71 -6.46 -1.57
N GLU A 161 -12.76 -7.75 -1.84
CA GLU A 161 -11.55 -8.55 -2.01
C GLU A 161 -10.86 -8.13 -3.31
N ILE A 162 -9.62 -7.69 -3.19
CA ILE A 162 -8.79 -7.31 -4.33
C ILE A 162 -7.61 -8.26 -4.54
N TYR A 163 -7.35 -9.20 -3.62
CA TYR A 163 -6.45 -10.33 -3.79
C TYR A 163 -6.86 -11.50 -2.88
N PRO A 164 -6.80 -12.78 -3.34
CA PRO A 164 -6.33 -13.21 -4.67
C PRO A 164 -7.30 -12.85 -5.81
N HIS A 165 -8.61 -12.83 -5.55
CA HIS A 165 -9.62 -12.40 -6.52
C HIS A 165 -9.74 -10.88 -6.57
N ASN A 166 -10.31 -10.34 -7.63
CA ASN A 166 -10.56 -8.91 -7.75
C ASN A 166 -12.03 -8.63 -8.01
N GLU A 167 -12.78 -8.36 -6.93
CA GLU A 167 -14.22 -8.09 -6.96
C GLU A 167 -14.58 -6.75 -7.60
N LEU A 168 -13.62 -5.84 -7.77
CA LEU A 168 -13.86 -4.56 -8.48
C LEU A 168 -13.94 -4.72 -9.99
N LYS A 169 -13.58 -5.90 -10.51
CA LYS A 169 -13.50 -6.19 -11.95
C LYS A 169 -14.38 -7.35 -12.41
N GLN A 170 -15.27 -7.83 -11.53
CA GLN A 170 -16.23 -8.89 -11.84
C GLN A 170 -17.52 -8.34 -12.46
#